data_AF-A0A158PQN1-F1
#
_entry.id   AF-A0A158PQN1-F1
#
_cell.length_a   1.000
_cell.length_b   1.000
_cell.length_c   1.000
_cell.angle_alpha   90.00
_cell.angle_beta   90.00
_cell.angle_gamma   90.00
#
_symmetry.space_group_name_H-M   'P 1'
#
loop_
_entity.id
_entity.type
_entity.pdbx_description
1 polymer ?
#
loop_
_entity_poly.entity_id
_entity_poly.type
_entity_poly.pdbx_seq_one_letter_code
_entity_poly.pdbx_strand_id
1 'polypeptide(L)'
;MKLSRAISYTALGVTVIYVTAILLGAPLLSALRSSKFRQLSDKCLLARQLSLGGLFGAWFGAFVIPFDWDRWWQRWPIPCVFGAVVGGILGCLTSSYKILFSYLEKQRKLEKFLINVPKLKAIIFAEFDADKGPVIRIQIPDFLFDAKRFDTFSNAVIPKPELFHRLIKVNHVENSDGKVYKVIGHPVGIESDSYARGRYIFNVCFVVDKNSQIDCMYEPMVQKCAAYLTQMEKDTRFLSQSQSKLPDLLLEIFKGLNEHGECKIPVTDQTTIYLKLCPSFHGIEPPKVEPYMVPMFTQIPPPNTPNHISKMDVLSQKICPKVDGVCCIKEIAMLVQIDTDLVMRCVRNLHFYGCLTLIPLFMYANTYVATEQLHDFYMNTDLIKTGMTMKDWCERMSPRQYNVDERRAIQFGICHGFVRKLCIYPVSLKKCDMRRIAKLCDGTRSLEDLAVIFAISPVRLLEAVRDDGNFVFISK
;
A
#
# COMPACT_ATOMS: atom_id res chain seq x y z
N MET A 1 -29.59 15.48 -56.17
CA MET A 1 -28.23 14.95 -56.42
C MET A 1 -27.14 15.45 -55.46
N LYS A 2 -27.11 16.72 -55.03
CA LYS A 2 -26.05 17.24 -54.14
C LYS A 2 -26.07 16.65 -52.70
N LEU A 3 -27.26 16.40 -52.14
CA LEU A 3 -27.42 15.87 -50.77
C LEU A 3 -27.01 14.39 -50.63
N SER A 4 -27.39 13.55 -51.60
CA SER A 4 -27.00 12.12 -51.62
C SER A 4 -25.49 11.94 -51.81
N ARG A 5 -24.86 12.77 -52.66
CA ARG A 5 -23.41 12.80 -52.80
C ARG A 5 -22.73 13.26 -51.51
N ALA A 6 -23.25 14.29 -50.85
CA ALA A 6 -22.75 14.74 -49.55
C ALA A 6 -22.80 13.61 -48.52
N ILE A 7 -23.96 12.96 -48.32
CA ILE A 7 -24.13 11.85 -47.36
C ILE A 7 -23.12 10.72 -47.64
N SER A 8 -22.90 10.37 -48.91
CA SER A 8 -21.93 9.35 -49.31
C SER A 8 -20.48 9.74 -49.02
N TYR A 9 -20.09 11.01 -49.24
CA TYR A 9 -18.76 11.52 -48.89
C TYR A 9 -18.53 11.61 -47.38
N THR A 10 -19.57 11.88 -46.57
CA THR A 10 -19.44 11.75 -45.10
C THR A 10 -19.28 10.32 -44.64
N ALA A 11 -20.05 9.40 -45.20
CA ALA A 11 -19.94 7.99 -44.83
C ALA A 11 -18.54 7.45 -45.18
N LEU A 12 -18.00 7.84 -46.35
CA LEU A 12 -16.62 7.56 -46.76
C LEU A 12 -15.58 8.26 -45.88
N GLY A 13 -15.79 9.52 -45.51
CA GLY A 13 -14.88 10.24 -44.62
C GLY A 13 -14.80 9.61 -43.23
N VAL A 14 -15.95 9.26 -42.65
CA VAL A 14 -16.04 8.60 -41.34
C VAL A 14 -15.42 7.21 -41.37
N THR A 15 -15.66 6.41 -42.42
CA THR A 15 -15.06 5.08 -42.53
C THR A 15 -13.55 5.15 -42.78
N VAL A 16 -13.07 6.08 -43.61
CA VAL A 16 -11.63 6.25 -43.86
C VAL A 16 -10.92 6.74 -42.60
N ILE A 17 -11.49 7.65 -41.82
CA ILE A 17 -10.92 8.10 -40.53
C ILE A 17 -10.90 6.95 -39.52
N TYR A 18 -11.96 6.16 -39.44
CA TYR A 18 -12.04 5.02 -38.53
C TYR A 18 -11.03 3.91 -38.92
N VAL A 19 -10.90 3.61 -40.21
CA VAL A 19 -9.97 2.61 -40.74
C VAL A 19 -8.51 3.07 -40.60
N THR A 20 -8.20 4.33 -40.89
CA THR A 20 -6.84 4.89 -40.72
C THR A 20 -6.43 4.99 -39.25
N ALA A 21 -7.35 5.32 -38.34
CA ALA A 21 -7.10 5.29 -36.90
C ALA A 21 -6.79 3.88 -36.38
N ILE A 22 -7.47 2.85 -36.90
CA ILE A 22 -7.19 1.44 -36.58
C ILE A 22 -5.85 0.98 -37.16
N LEU A 23 -5.54 1.37 -38.40
CA LEU A 23 -4.30 0.99 -39.10
C LEU A 23 -3.04 1.67 -38.56
N LEU A 24 -3.10 2.95 -38.17
CA LEU A 24 -1.97 3.67 -37.55
C LEU A 24 -1.76 3.30 -36.08
N GLY A 25 -2.82 2.85 -35.38
CA GLY A 25 -2.71 2.34 -34.02
C GLY A 25 -1.97 0.99 -33.92
N ALA A 26 -2.09 0.13 -34.94
CA ALA A 26 -1.49 -1.21 -34.95
C ALA A 26 0.06 -1.25 -34.93
N PRO A 27 0.82 -0.44 -35.69
CA PRO A 27 2.27 -0.48 -35.71
C PRO A 27 2.93 0.18 -34.48
N LEU A 28 2.29 1.15 -33.82
CA LEU A 28 2.78 1.67 -32.53
C LEU A 28 2.59 0.63 -31.40
N LEU A 29 1.56 -0.22 -31.52
CA LEU A 29 1.24 -1.31 -30.58
C LEU A 29 2.19 -2.51 -30.67
N SER A 30 2.79 -2.76 -31.83
CA SER A 30 3.71 -3.90 -32.03
C SER A 30 5.10 -3.64 -31.45
N ALA A 31 5.53 -2.38 -31.36
CA ALA A 31 6.79 -1.98 -30.73
C ALA A 31 6.81 -2.14 -29.20
N LEU A 32 5.63 -2.20 -28.55
CA LEU A 32 5.48 -2.38 -27.09
C LEU A 32 5.24 -3.85 -26.67
N ARG A 33 5.60 -4.81 -27.53
CA ARG A 33 5.36 -6.25 -27.37
C ARG A 33 6.34 -6.90 -26.39
N SER A 34 6.33 -6.48 -25.13
CA SER A 34 6.85 -7.28 -24.02
C SER A 34 5.99 -7.13 -22.77
N SER A 35 5.54 -8.28 -22.24
CA SER A 35 4.77 -8.51 -21.00
C SER A 35 3.22 -8.44 -21.08
N LYS A 36 2.61 -9.57 -20.69
CA LYS A 36 1.20 -9.98 -20.87
C LYS A 36 0.25 -9.44 -19.76
N PHE A 37 -1.04 -9.42 -20.11
CA PHE A 37 -2.27 -9.29 -19.29
C PHE A 37 -2.67 -7.90 -18.75
N ARG A 38 -1.76 -6.97 -18.46
CA ARG A 38 -2.14 -5.55 -18.20
C ARG A 38 -2.48 -4.77 -19.47
N GLN A 39 -1.92 -5.20 -20.59
CA GLN A 39 -2.08 -4.57 -21.90
C GLN A 39 -3.53 -4.44 -22.39
N LEU A 40 -4.48 -5.26 -21.93
CA LEU A 40 -5.86 -5.17 -22.42
C LEU A 40 -6.58 -3.91 -21.92
N SER A 41 -6.34 -3.51 -20.66
CA SER A 41 -6.94 -2.30 -20.08
C SER A 41 -6.35 -1.03 -20.68
N ASP A 42 -5.04 -1.01 -20.92
CA ASP A 42 -4.34 0.18 -21.42
C ASP A 42 -4.63 0.40 -22.91
N LYS A 43 -4.76 -0.68 -23.69
CA LYS A 43 -5.22 -0.63 -25.09
C LYS A 43 -6.66 -0.11 -25.19
N CYS A 44 -7.52 -0.51 -24.26
CA CYS A 44 -8.90 -0.03 -24.21
C CYS A 44 -8.98 1.47 -23.81
N LEU A 45 -8.10 1.92 -22.90
CA LEU A 45 -8.00 3.34 -22.52
C LEU A 45 -7.57 4.23 -23.70
N LEU A 46 -6.55 3.80 -24.44
CA LEU A 46 -6.04 4.46 -25.65
C LEU A 46 -7.13 4.56 -26.72
N ALA A 47 -7.77 3.43 -27.03
CA ALA A 47 -8.86 3.40 -28.02
C ALA A 47 -10.03 4.31 -27.62
N ARG A 48 -10.39 4.33 -26.32
CA ARG A 48 -11.46 5.18 -25.80
C ARG A 48 -11.14 6.68 -25.88
N GLN A 49 -9.90 7.08 -25.56
CA GLN A 49 -9.52 8.50 -25.59
C GLN A 49 -9.28 9.01 -27.01
N LEU A 50 -8.81 8.14 -27.91
CA LEU A 50 -8.73 8.43 -29.34
C LEU A 50 -10.12 8.64 -29.95
N SER A 51 -11.10 7.77 -29.64
CA SER A 51 -12.45 7.90 -30.17
C SER A 51 -13.18 9.13 -29.62
N LEU A 52 -13.08 9.40 -28.31
CA LEU A 52 -13.64 10.61 -27.71
C LEU A 52 -12.96 11.87 -28.24
N GLY A 53 -11.63 11.88 -28.35
CA GLY A 53 -10.87 13.00 -28.91
C GLY A 53 -11.27 13.30 -30.36
N GLY A 54 -11.44 12.28 -31.19
CA GLY A 54 -11.90 12.41 -32.57
C GLY A 54 -13.33 12.96 -32.66
N LEU A 55 -14.25 12.50 -31.81
CA LEU A 55 -15.64 12.98 -31.77
C LEU A 55 -15.73 14.45 -31.34
N PHE A 56 -15.03 14.83 -30.26
CA PHE A 56 -14.97 16.22 -29.81
C PHE A 56 -14.29 17.11 -30.84
N GLY A 57 -13.20 16.65 -31.45
CA GLY A 57 -12.50 17.37 -32.51
C GLY A 57 -13.36 17.60 -33.74
N ALA A 58 -14.12 16.59 -34.18
CA ALA A 58 -15.06 16.72 -35.30
C ALA A 58 -16.20 17.70 -35.00
N TRP A 59 -16.73 17.68 -33.77
CA TRP A 59 -17.77 18.60 -33.31
C TRP A 59 -17.27 20.06 -33.28
N PHE A 60 -16.06 20.31 -32.75
CA PHE A 60 -15.44 21.64 -32.81
C PHE A 60 -15.16 22.10 -34.26
N GLY A 61 -14.75 21.18 -35.14
CA GLY A 61 -14.58 21.47 -36.56
C GLY A 61 -15.88 21.90 -37.24
N ALA A 62 -17.02 21.35 -36.84
CA ALA A 62 -18.34 21.72 -37.36
C ALA A 62 -18.78 23.13 -36.93
N PHE A 63 -18.31 23.62 -35.77
CA PHE A 63 -18.64 24.96 -35.26
C PHE A 63 -18.10 26.10 -36.15
N VAL A 64 -17.08 25.83 -36.98
CA VAL A 64 -16.47 26.85 -37.86
C VAL A 64 -17.27 27.06 -39.15
N ILE A 65 -18.23 26.18 -39.46
CA ILE A 65 -19.04 26.23 -40.69
C ILE A 65 -20.02 27.41 -40.69
N PRO A 66 -20.76 27.74 -39.61
CA PRO A 66 -21.73 28.84 -39.60
C PRO A 66 -21.13 30.25 -39.64
N PHE A 67 -19.83 30.42 -39.39
CA PHE A 67 -19.17 31.73 -39.33
C PHE A 67 -18.76 32.29 -40.72
N ASP A 68 -18.93 31.49 -41.78
CA ASP A 68 -18.79 31.80 -43.22
C ASP A 68 -17.74 32.89 -43.55
N TRP A 69 -16.46 32.50 -43.59
CA TRP A 69 -15.33 33.38 -43.95
C TRP A 69 -14.89 33.23 -45.41
N ASP A 70 -15.69 32.58 -46.26
CA ASP A 70 -15.42 32.33 -47.69
C ASP A 70 -14.04 31.69 -47.96
N ARG A 71 -13.55 30.85 -47.04
CA ARG A 71 -12.27 30.15 -47.20
C ARG A 71 -12.44 28.71 -47.70
N TRP A 72 -11.51 28.27 -48.55
CA TRP A 72 -11.54 26.93 -49.15
C TRP A 72 -11.55 25.78 -48.12
N TRP A 73 -10.89 25.97 -46.97
CA TRP A 73 -10.80 24.98 -45.90
C TRP A 73 -12.07 24.88 -45.04
N GLN A 74 -13.01 25.85 -45.13
CA GLN A 74 -14.30 25.82 -44.41
C GLN A 74 -15.36 24.96 -45.10
N ARG A 75 -15.11 24.50 -46.33
CA ARG A 75 -16.04 23.67 -47.09
C ARG A 75 -16.21 22.31 -46.42
N TRP A 76 -17.44 21.95 -46.12
CA TRP A 76 -17.77 20.62 -45.62
C TRP A 76 -17.28 19.53 -46.60
N PRO A 77 -16.63 18.45 -46.14
CA PRO A 77 -16.40 18.02 -44.75
C PRO A 77 -15.01 18.39 -44.16
N ILE A 78 -14.23 19.26 -44.82
CA ILE A 78 -12.81 19.49 -44.52
C ILE A 78 -12.55 19.93 -43.06
N PRO A 79 -13.29 20.89 -42.47
CA PRO A 79 -13.10 21.31 -41.08
C PRO A 79 -13.30 20.17 -40.07
N CYS A 80 -14.31 19.32 -40.31
CA CYS A 80 -14.65 18.22 -39.41
C CYS A 80 -13.60 17.11 -39.46
N VAL A 81 -13.04 16.82 -40.64
CA VAL A 81 -11.94 15.84 -40.78
C VAL A 81 -10.67 16.36 -40.10
N PHE A 82 -10.33 17.64 -40.31
CA PHE A 82 -9.16 18.25 -39.69
C PHE A 82 -9.31 18.30 -38.16
N GLY A 83 -10.49 18.69 -37.68
CA GLY A 83 -10.84 18.67 -36.26
C GLY A 83 -10.75 17.26 -35.67
N ALA A 84 -11.26 16.23 -36.35
CA ALA A 84 -11.18 14.84 -35.89
C ALA A 84 -9.73 14.34 -35.78
N VAL A 85 -8.87 14.67 -36.74
CA VAL A 85 -7.45 14.29 -36.72
C VAL A 85 -6.72 14.99 -35.57
N VAL A 86 -6.90 16.31 -35.42
CA VAL A 86 -6.27 17.07 -34.32
C VAL A 86 -6.76 16.58 -32.97
N GLY A 87 -8.08 16.38 -32.82
CA GLY A 87 -8.68 15.83 -31.61
C GLY A 87 -8.20 14.40 -31.30
N GLY A 88 -8.00 13.57 -32.32
CA GLY A 88 -7.43 12.24 -32.17
C GLY A 88 -5.97 12.26 -31.71
N ILE A 89 -5.14 13.16 -32.25
CA ILE A 89 -3.75 13.35 -31.82
C ILE A 89 -3.68 13.81 -30.36
N LEU A 90 -4.51 14.78 -29.97
CA LEU A 90 -4.61 15.22 -28.57
C LEU A 90 -5.11 14.09 -27.65
N GLY A 91 -6.06 13.28 -28.13
CA GLY A 91 -6.53 12.08 -27.44
C GLY A 91 -5.42 11.06 -27.19
N CYS A 92 -4.57 10.80 -28.19
CA CYS A 92 -3.39 9.95 -28.05
C CYS A 92 -2.38 10.54 -27.05
N LEU A 93 -2.04 11.83 -27.18
CA LEU A 93 -1.08 12.50 -26.30
C LEU A 93 -1.52 12.47 -24.83
N THR A 94 -2.79 12.77 -24.56
CA THR A 94 -3.33 12.72 -23.19
C THR A 94 -3.34 11.30 -22.62
N SER A 95 -3.55 10.29 -23.46
CA SER A 95 -3.49 8.89 -23.05
C SER A 95 -2.08 8.43 -22.73
N SER A 96 -1.13 8.72 -23.63
CA SER A 96 0.29 8.44 -23.42
C SER A 96 0.82 9.13 -22.17
N TYR A 97 0.42 10.39 -21.94
CA TYR A 97 0.78 11.12 -20.72
C TYR A 97 0.22 10.44 -19.46
N LYS A 98 -1.06 10.02 -19.45
CA LYS A 98 -1.66 9.33 -18.30
C LYS A 98 -1.02 7.98 -18.03
N ILE A 99 -0.71 7.21 -19.06
CA ILE A 99 -0.02 5.92 -18.93
C ILE A 99 1.39 6.13 -18.38
N LEU A 100 2.13 7.11 -18.91
CA LEU A 100 3.46 7.46 -18.44
C LEU A 100 3.43 7.94 -16.99
N PHE A 101 2.49 8.81 -16.62
CA PHE A 101 2.33 9.30 -15.25
C PHE A 101 2.02 8.15 -14.28
N SER A 102 1.08 7.27 -14.63
CA SER A 102 0.74 6.07 -13.84
C SER A 102 1.93 5.13 -13.68
N TYR A 103 2.72 4.96 -14.75
CA TYR A 103 3.95 4.17 -14.72
C TYR A 103 5.01 4.79 -13.79
N LEU A 104 5.26 6.09 -13.92
CA LEU A 104 6.20 6.84 -13.07
C LEU A 104 5.77 6.83 -11.61
N GLU A 105 4.48 6.97 -11.32
CA GLU A 105 3.95 6.93 -9.95
C GLU A 105 4.10 5.53 -9.33
N LYS A 106 3.86 4.47 -10.12
CA LYS A 106 4.09 3.09 -9.69
C LYS A 106 5.58 2.86 -9.40
N GLN A 107 6.47 3.34 -10.26
CA GLN A 107 7.92 3.25 -10.05
C GLN A 107 8.34 3.99 -8.78
N ARG A 108 7.90 5.23 -8.57
CA ARG A 108 8.18 5.99 -7.33
C ARG A 108 7.67 5.30 -6.06
N LYS A 109 6.48 4.68 -6.11
CA LYS A 109 5.94 3.90 -4.98
C LYS A 109 6.78 2.66 -4.71
N LEU A 110 7.22 1.97 -5.76
CA LEU A 110 8.12 0.82 -5.64
C LEU A 110 9.49 1.23 -5.09
N GLU A 111 10.07 2.32 -5.57
CA GLU A 111 11.34 2.87 -5.05
C GLU A 111 11.23 3.23 -3.56
N LYS A 112 10.19 3.97 -3.16
CA LYS A 112 9.95 4.27 -1.73
C LYS A 112 9.80 3.02 -0.88
N PHE A 113 9.20 1.97 -1.42
CA PHE A 113 9.11 0.69 -0.73
C PHE A 113 10.48 0.00 -0.63
N LEU A 114 11.21 -0.11 -1.74
CA LEU A 114 12.51 -0.77 -1.83
C LEU A 114 13.60 -0.08 -1.00
N ILE A 115 13.54 1.25 -0.82
CA ILE A 115 14.46 1.98 0.07
C ILE A 115 14.35 1.49 1.53
N ASN A 116 13.15 1.06 1.94
CA ASN A 116 12.89 0.61 3.31
C ASN A 116 13.10 -0.90 3.51
N VAL A 117 13.31 -1.67 2.43
CA VAL A 117 13.51 -3.13 2.51
C VAL A 117 15.00 -3.44 2.66
N PRO A 118 15.39 -4.30 3.62
CA PRO A 118 16.78 -4.69 3.77
C PRO A 118 17.21 -5.55 2.58
N LYS A 119 18.23 -5.10 1.85
CA LYS A 119 18.71 -5.83 0.66
C LYS A 119 19.26 -7.20 1.05
N LEU A 120 18.88 -8.20 0.27
CA LEU A 120 19.41 -9.56 0.38
C LEU A 120 20.90 -9.55 0.03
N LYS A 121 21.73 -10.10 0.92
CA LYS A 121 23.19 -10.11 0.76
C LYS A 121 23.66 -11.35 0.01
N ALA A 122 23.08 -12.50 0.32
CA ALA A 122 23.35 -13.72 -0.42
C ALA A 122 22.18 -14.72 -0.38
N ILE A 123 22.20 -15.65 -1.34
CA ILE A 123 21.42 -16.90 -1.32
C ILE A 123 22.42 -18.05 -1.25
N ILE A 124 22.16 -19.01 -0.38
CA ILE A 124 22.96 -20.20 -0.20
C ILE A 124 22.09 -21.42 -0.48
N PHE A 125 22.60 -22.35 -1.27
CA PHE A 125 22.06 -23.68 -1.41
C PHE A 125 23.03 -24.68 -0.76
N ALA A 126 22.57 -25.31 0.31
CA ALA A 126 23.31 -26.33 1.04
C ALA A 126 22.68 -27.71 0.80
N GLU A 127 23.53 -28.71 0.60
CA GLU A 127 23.16 -30.10 0.36
C GLU A 127 23.92 -30.98 1.34
N PHE A 128 23.31 -32.10 1.74
CA PHE A 128 24.01 -33.12 2.51
C PHE A 128 24.68 -34.12 1.57
N ASP A 129 26.00 -34.05 1.47
CA ASP A 129 26.82 -35.01 0.74
C ASP A 129 27.03 -36.28 1.58
N ALA A 130 27.04 -37.45 0.94
CA ALA A 130 27.21 -38.73 1.60
C ALA A 130 28.61 -38.90 2.22
N ASP A 131 29.65 -38.31 1.61
CA ASP A 131 31.04 -38.50 2.07
C ASP A 131 31.52 -37.32 2.93
N LYS A 132 31.17 -36.10 2.52
CA LYS A 132 31.64 -34.86 3.15
C LYS A 132 30.70 -34.33 4.23
N GLY A 133 29.46 -34.80 4.27
CA GLY A 133 28.42 -34.29 5.16
C GLY A 133 27.81 -32.98 4.66
N PRO A 134 27.43 -32.04 5.56
CA PRO A 134 26.78 -30.79 5.15
C PRO A 134 27.77 -29.92 4.36
N VAL A 135 27.42 -29.56 3.13
CA VAL A 135 28.25 -28.71 2.27
C VAL A 135 27.41 -27.61 1.62
N ILE A 136 27.99 -26.40 1.52
CA ILE A 136 27.45 -25.38 0.62
C ILE A 136 27.84 -25.78 -0.80
N ARG A 137 26.85 -25.98 -1.67
CA ARG A 137 27.09 -26.31 -3.08
C ARG A 137 27.11 -25.07 -3.95
N ILE A 138 26.19 -24.14 -3.70
CA ILE A 138 26.05 -22.91 -4.47
C ILE A 138 25.90 -21.75 -3.50
N GLN A 139 26.62 -20.66 -3.77
CA GLN A 139 26.54 -19.43 -3.02
C GLN A 139 26.47 -18.26 -4.00
N ILE A 140 25.51 -17.36 -3.82
CA ILE A 140 25.35 -16.19 -4.69
C ILE A 140 25.25 -14.96 -3.81
N PRO A 141 26.20 -14.01 -3.89
CA PRO A 141 27.48 -14.06 -4.63
C PRO A 141 28.51 -15.00 -3.99
N ASP A 142 29.41 -15.58 -4.80
CA ASP A 142 30.31 -16.70 -4.44
C ASP A 142 31.29 -16.43 -3.28
N PHE A 143 31.51 -15.16 -2.90
CA PHE A 143 32.59 -14.73 -2.00
C PHE A 143 32.15 -14.43 -0.56
N LEU A 144 30.92 -14.78 -0.15
CA LEU A 144 30.42 -14.35 1.16
C LEU A 144 30.83 -15.28 2.32
N PHE A 145 31.01 -16.60 2.15
CA PHE A 145 31.36 -17.50 3.26
C PHE A 145 32.45 -18.52 2.89
N ASP A 146 33.50 -18.57 3.71
CA ASP A 146 34.51 -19.63 3.62
C ASP A 146 34.00 -20.95 4.22
N ALA A 147 34.50 -22.08 3.71
CA ALA A 147 34.15 -23.42 4.21
C ALA A 147 34.33 -23.57 5.73
N LYS A 148 35.42 -23.01 6.28
CA LYS A 148 35.71 -23.06 7.73
C LYS A 148 34.66 -22.35 8.58
N ARG A 149 34.05 -21.28 8.05
CA ARG A 149 32.99 -20.56 8.75
C ARG A 149 31.67 -21.31 8.66
N PHE A 150 31.40 -21.92 7.52
CA PHE A 150 30.22 -22.76 7.35
C PHE A 150 30.19 -23.88 8.39
N ASP A 151 31.32 -24.51 8.71
CA ASP A 151 31.39 -25.56 9.73
C ASP A 151 30.87 -25.12 11.12
N THR A 152 30.95 -23.82 11.44
CA THR A 152 30.46 -23.29 12.73
C THR A 152 28.94 -23.32 12.85
N PHE A 153 28.21 -23.14 11.73
CA PHE A 153 26.75 -23.07 11.70
C PHE A 153 26.09 -24.10 10.77
N SER A 154 26.87 -25.02 10.19
CA SER A 154 26.41 -26.08 9.29
C SER A 154 25.35 -26.96 9.94
N ASN A 155 25.50 -27.27 11.23
CA ASN A 155 24.53 -28.02 12.04
C ASN A 155 23.17 -27.32 12.16
N ALA A 156 23.14 -25.99 12.09
CA ALA A 156 21.89 -25.23 12.12
C ALA A 156 21.28 -25.14 10.71
N VAL A 157 22.10 -25.14 9.65
CA VAL A 157 21.62 -25.11 8.25
C VAL A 157 21.07 -26.47 7.85
N ILE A 158 21.76 -27.56 8.14
CA ILE A 158 21.28 -28.92 7.90
C ILE A 158 21.12 -29.59 9.26
N PRO A 159 19.96 -29.41 9.92
CA PRO A 159 19.71 -29.96 11.24
C PRO A 159 19.37 -31.45 11.18
N LYS A 160 19.15 -32.02 12.36
CA LYS A 160 18.53 -33.34 12.52
C LYS A 160 17.10 -33.37 11.93
N PRO A 161 16.61 -34.55 11.52
CA PRO A 161 15.32 -34.69 10.82
C PRO A 161 14.10 -34.16 11.59
N GLU A 162 14.16 -34.11 12.93
CA GLU A 162 13.11 -33.54 13.78
C GLU A 162 12.80 -32.07 13.49
N LEU A 163 13.75 -31.34 12.90
CA LEU A 163 13.65 -29.92 12.56
C LEU A 163 13.39 -29.68 11.07
N PHE A 164 13.21 -30.73 10.26
CA PHE A 164 12.82 -30.56 8.86
C PHE A 164 11.44 -29.91 8.75
N HIS A 165 11.25 -29.17 7.66
CA HIS A 165 10.04 -28.39 7.39
C HIS A 165 9.74 -27.28 8.41
N ARG A 166 10.67 -26.97 9.32
CA ARG A 166 10.59 -25.80 10.19
C ARG A 166 11.50 -24.69 9.68
N LEU A 167 11.08 -23.45 9.88
CA LEU A 167 11.94 -22.31 9.55
C LEU A 167 13.07 -22.21 10.59
N ILE A 168 14.31 -22.11 10.12
CA ILE A 168 15.48 -21.93 10.98
C ILE A 168 16.07 -20.55 10.73
N LYS A 169 16.35 -19.84 11.83
CA LYS A 169 17.03 -18.55 11.81
C LYS A 169 18.27 -18.63 12.66
N VAL A 170 19.42 -18.48 12.02
CA VAL A 170 20.70 -18.35 12.69
C VAL A 170 21.01 -16.87 12.79
N ASN A 171 20.83 -16.33 13.99
CA ASN A 171 21.25 -14.97 14.29
C ASN A 171 22.74 -15.02 14.65
N HIS A 172 23.54 -14.09 14.13
CA HIS A 172 24.96 -13.94 14.44
C HIS A 172 25.92 -14.86 13.67
N VAL A 173 26.00 -14.68 12.36
CA VAL A 173 27.12 -15.20 11.57
C VAL A 173 28.10 -14.07 11.27
N GLU A 174 29.28 -14.09 11.91
CA GLU A 174 30.32 -13.10 11.69
C GLU A 174 31.16 -13.42 10.45
N ASN A 175 31.38 -12.41 9.61
CA ASN A 175 32.20 -12.56 8.40
C ASN A 175 33.54 -11.81 8.52
N SER A 176 34.42 -11.99 7.52
CA SER A 176 35.76 -11.41 7.45
C SER A 176 35.73 -9.89 7.49
N ASP A 177 34.63 -9.30 7.03
CA ASP A 177 34.40 -7.86 7.02
C ASP A 177 33.99 -7.30 8.40
N GLY A 178 33.92 -8.13 9.44
CA GLY A 178 33.43 -7.75 10.78
C GLY A 178 31.91 -7.51 10.86
N LYS A 179 31.18 -7.79 9.77
CA LYS A 179 29.72 -7.65 9.69
C LYS A 179 29.04 -8.92 10.15
N VAL A 180 27.90 -8.73 10.83
CA VAL A 180 27.08 -9.80 11.38
C VAL A 180 25.88 -10.04 10.49
N TYR A 181 25.74 -11.27 9.99
CA TYR A 181 24.62 -11.68 9.16
C TYR A 181 23.61 -12.53 9.94
N LYS A 182 22.38 -12.52 9.44
CA LYS A 182 21.30 -13.42 9.82
C LYS A 182 21.03 -14.35 8.65
N VAL A 183 21.08 -15.65 8.90
CA VAL A 183 20.81 -16.70 7.88
C VAL A 183 19.45 -17.29 8.17
N ILE A 184 18.54 -17.19 7.19
CA ILE A 184 17.17 -17.70 7.27
C ILE A 184 17.05 -18.86 6.30
N GLY A 185 16.81 -20.07 6.80
CA GLY A 185 16.73 -21.29 6.00
C GLY A 185 15.46 -22.10 6.26
N HIS A 186 15.12 -22.97 5.31
CA HIS A 186 14.06 -23.96 5.45
C HIS A 186 14.57 -25.34 4.98
N PRO A 187 15.11 -26.16 5.90
CA PRO A 187 15.64 -27.48 5.58
C PRO A 187 14.52 -28.44 5.17
N VAL A 188 14.76 -29.17 4.09
CA VAL A 188 13.84 -30.16 3.52
C VAL A 188 14.57 -31.49 3.40
N GLY A 189 13.92 -32.55 3.87
CA GLY A 189 14.32 -33.93 3.59
C GLY A 189 13.27 -34.61 2.71
N ILE A 190 13.68 -35.15 1.56
CA ILE A 190 12.83 -35.96 0.69
C ILE A 190 13.27 -37.41 0.82
N GLU A 191 12.36 -38.28 1.26
CA GLU A 191 12.64 -39.72 1.38
C GLU A 191 12.38 -40.43 0.05
N SER A 192 13.36 -41.19 -0.44
CA SER A 192 13.21 -42.07 -1.60
C SER A 192 14.38 -43.06 -1.67
N ASP A 193 14.06 -44.30 -2.04
CA ASP A 193 15.04 -45.38 -2.23
C ASP A 193 16.00 -45.13 -3.40
N SER A 194 15.70 -44.15 -4.25
CA SER A 194 16.58 -43.75 -5.37
C SER A 194 17.84 -43.01 -4.91
N TYR A 195 17.89 -42.56 -3.65
CA TYR A 195 19.03 -41.82 -3.10
C TYR A 195 19.94 -42.73 -2.28
N ALA A 196 21.25 -42.47 -2.28
CA ALA A 196 22.26 -43.32 -1.63
C ALA A 196 22.04 -43.60 -0.13
N ARG A 197 21.26 -42.75 0.56
CA ARG A 197 20.90 -42.90 1.99
C ARG A 197 19.39 -43.04 2.22
N GLY A 198 18.62 -43.34 1.19
CA GLY A 198 17.15 -43.37 1.24
C GLY A 198 16.51 -42.00 1.43
N ARG A 199 17.30 -40.92 1.44
CA ARG A 199 16.84 -39.54 1.62
C ARG A 199 17.75 -38.54 0.92
N TYR A 200 17.15 -37.50 0.36
CA TYR A 200 17.80 -36.32 -0.19
C TYR A 200 17.55 -35.13 0.74
N ILE A 201 18.60 -34.54 1.28
CA ILE A 201 18.49 -33.44 2.25
C ILE A 201 19.13 -32.20 1.64
N PHE A 202 18.36 -31.12 1.56
CA PHE A 202 18.84 -29.84 1.09
C PHE A 202 18.22 -28.70 1.90
N ASN A 203 18.87 -27.54 1.87
CA ASN A 203 18.34 -26.32 2.47
C ASN A 203 18.67 -25.12 1.57
N VAL A 204 17.68 -24.25 1.38
CA VAL A 204 17.85 -22.95 0.74
C VAL A 204 17.83 -21.89 1.82
N CYS A 205 18.88 -21.08 1.88
CA CYS A 205 19.03 -20.04 2.88
C CYS A 205 19.17 -18.65 2.25
N PHE A 206 18.46 -17.68 2.82
CA PHE A 206 18.58 -16.26 2.50
C PHE A 206 19.38 -15.56 3.59
N VAL A 207 20.34 -14.74 3.18
CA VAL A 207 21.28 -14.06 4.08
C VAL A 207 21.00 -12.57 4.06
N VAL A 208 20.71 -12.03 5.24
CA VAL A 208 20.36 -10.61 5.45
C VAL A 208 21.29 -10.03 6.52
N ASP A 209 21.51 -8.72 6.47
CA ASP A 209 22.28 -7.99 7.49
C ASP A 209 21.51 -7.96 8.84
N LYS A 210 22.20 -8.21 9.96
CA LYS A 210 21.60 -8.25 11.30
C LYS A 210 20.95 -6.93 11.69
N ASN A 211 21.45 -5.80 11.20
CA ASN A 211 20.93 -4.46 11.55
C ASN A 211 19.48 -4.24 11.09
N SER A 212 18.96 -5.13 10.25
CA SER A 212 17.63 -5.01 9.66
C SER A 212 16.58 -5.68 10.56
N GLN A 213 15.67 -4.89 11.14
CA GLN A 213 14.53 -5.41 11.92
C GLN A 213 13.40 -5.99 11.04
N ILE A 214 13.47 -5.73 9.73
CA ILE A 214 12.44 -6.05 8.73
C ILE A 214 12.80 -7.36 7.98
N ASP A 215 13.78 -8.12 8.49
CA ASP A 215 14.21 -9.39 7.91
C ASP A 215 13.10 -10.46 7.87
N CYS A 216 12.06 -10.29 8.69
CA CYS A 216 10.89 -11.16 8.72
C CYS A 216 10.12 -11.22 7.39
N MET A 217 10.34 -10.28 6.47
CA MET A 217 9.76 -10.30 5.13
C MET A 217 10.24 -11.50 4.29
N TYR A 218 11.45 -12.00 4.55
CA TYR A 218 12.05 -13.08 3.77
C TYR A 218 11.62 -14.47 4.21
N GLU A 219 11.02 -14.62 5.40
CA GLU A 219 10.59 -15.91 5.94
C GLU A 219 9.61 -16.66 5.03
N PRO A 220 8.46 -16.08 4.62
CA PRO A 220 7.54 -16.77 3.72
C PRO A 220 8.16 -17.01 2.35
N MET A 221 9.16 -16.21 1.94
CA MET A 221 9.83 -16.38 0.65
C MET A 221 10.73 -17.62 0.64
N VAL A 222 11.51 -17.81 1.70
CA VAL A 222 12.36 -19.00 1.86
C VAL A 222 11.52 -20.26 1.91
N GLN A 223 10.42 -20.27 2.68
CA GLN A 223 9.49 -21.40 2.76
C GLN A 223 8.87 -21.72 1.40
N LYS A 224 8.40 -20.69 0.67
CA LYS A 224 7.79 -20.87 -0.65
C LYS A 224 8.80 -21.35 -1.69
N CYS A 225 10.03 -20.83 -1.66
CA CYS A 225 11.12 -21.26 -2.53
C CYS A 225 11.49 -22.73 -2.27
N ALA A 226 11.65 -23.13 -1.00
CA ALA A 226 11.92 -24.51 -0.64
C ALA A 226 10.78 -25.46 -1.06
N ALA A 227 9.52 -25.04 -0.92
CA ALA A 227 8.37 -25.81 -1.39
C ALA A 227 8.38 -26.01 -2.92
N TYR A 228 8.68 -24.97 -3.69
CA TYR A 228 8.82 -25.10 -5.15
C TYR A 228 9.96 -26.04 -5.55
N LEU A 229 11.12 -25.95 -4.89
CA LEU A 229 12.26 -26.84 -5.16
C LEU A 229 11.93 -28.30 -4.79
N THR A 230 11.21 -28.50 -3.69
CA THR A 230 10.72 -29.83 -3.29
C THR A 230 9.78 -30.41 -4.35
N GLN A 231 8.86 -29.59 -4.88
CA GLN A 231 7.93 -30.02 -5.92
C GLN A 231 8.68 -30.37 -7.21
N MET A 232 9.61 -29.52 -7.65
CA MET A 232 10.43 -29.79 -8.83
C MET A 232 11.30 -31.04 -8.68
N GLU A 233 11.82 -31.32 -7.48
CA GLU A 233 12.59 -32.55 -7.25
C GLU A 233 11.72 -33.80 -7.33
N LYS A 234 10.49 -33.75 -6.80
CA LYS A 234 9.54 -34.87 -6.88
C LYS A 234 9.07 -35.13 -8.31
N ASP A 235 8.85 -34.07 -9.10
CA ASP A 235 8.28 -34.18 -10.44
C ASP A 235 9.33 -34.54 -11.50
N THR A 236 10.53 -33.93 -11.44
CA THR A 236 11.54 -34.02 -12.51
C THR A 236 12.95 -34.35 -12.05
N ARG A 237 13.17 -34.60 -10.75
CA ARG A 237 14.51 -34.79 -10.15
C ARG A 237 15.48 -33.66 -10.50
N PHE A 238 14.99 -32.43 -10.50
CA PHE A 238 15.70 -31.24 -10.97
C PHE A 238 17.02 -30.97 -10.24
N LEU A 239 17.06 -31.13 -8.91
CA LEU A 239 18.23 -30.91 -8.05
C LEU A 239 19.24 -32.05 -8.16
N SER A 240 18.77 -33.29 -8.36
CA SER A 240 19.66 -34.44 -8.55
C SER A 240 20.28 -34.48 -9.94
N GLN A 241 19.50 -34.19 -10.99
CA GLN A 241 19.89 -34.44 -12.38
C GLN A 241 20.33 -33.18 -13.14
N SER A 242 19.79 -32.00 -12.82
CA SER A 242 20.04 -30.74 -13.57
C SER A 242 20.65 -29.63 -12.71
N GLN A 243 21.75 -29.96 -12.03
CA GLN A 243 22.45 -29.04 -11.13
C GLN A 243 23.03 -27.78 -11.81
N SER A 244 23.28 -27.82 -13.12
CA SER A 244 23.85 -26.69 -13.86
C SER A 244 22.90 -25.50 -14.01
N LYS A 245 21.58 -25.72 -13.99
CA LYS A 245 20.56 -24.66 -14.15
C LYS A 245 20.16 -24.00 -12.83
N LEU A 246 20.48 -24.64 -11.71
CA LEU A 246 20.19 -24.13 -10.38
C LEU A 246 20.88 -22.80 -10.03
N PRO A 247 22.19 -22.57 -10.34
CA PRO A 247 22.82 -21.28 -10.05
C PRO A 247 22.19 -20.13 -10.84
N ASP A 248 21.84 -20.35 -12.11
CA ASP A 248 21.17 -19.34 -12.94
C ASP A 248 19.80 -18.96 -12.33
N LEU A 249 19.01 -19.96 -11.91
CA LEU A 249 17.73 -19.76 -11.25
C LEU A 249 17.87 -18.94 -9.95
N LEU A 250 18.82 -19.30 -9.09
CA LEU A 250 19.05 -18.59 -7.83
C LEU A 250 19.57 -17.17 -8.05
N LEU A 251 20.37 -16.94 -9.12
CA LEU A 251 20.85 -15.62 -9.52
C LEU A 251 19.70 -14.73 -9.99
N GLU A 252 18.78 -15.26 -10.79
CA GLU A 252 17.57 -14.53 -11.20
C GLU A 252 16.67 -14.20 -10.02
N ILE A 253 16.53 -15.12 -9.04
CA ILE A 253 15.80 -14.85 -7.79
C ILE A 253 16.50 -13.73 -7.00
N PHE A 254 17.83 -13.80 -6.85
CA PHE A 254 18.61 -12.80 -6.13
C PHE A 254 18.46 -11.40 -6.75
N LYS A 255 18.63 -11.28 -8.07
CA LYS A 255 18.45 -10.01 -8.79
C LYS A 255 17.00 -9.53 -8.74
N GLY A 256 16.03 -10.41 -8.99
CA GLY A 256 14.61 -10.07 -8.99
C GLY A 256 14.11 -9.54 -7.64
N LEU A 257 14.50 -10.18 -6.54
CA LEU A 257 14.13 -9.72 -5.20
C LEU A 257 14.81 -8.41 -4.80
N ASN A 258 16.08 -8.22 -5.19
CA ASN A 258 16.83 -7.01 -4.83
C ASN A 258 16.46 -5.78 -5.68
N GLU A 259 16.14 -5.95 -6.96
CA GLU A 259 15.84 -4.86 -7.89
C GLU A 259 14.35 -4.52 -7.94
N HIS A 260 13.48 -5.53 -7.98
CA HIS A 260 12.06 -5.34 -8.23
C HIS A 260 11.19 -5.69 -7.00
N GLY A 261 11.73 -6.45 -6.05
CA GLY A 261 10.97 -7.00 -4.93
C GLY A 261 9.90 -8.04 -5.34
N GLU A 262 9.86 -8.41 -6.62
CA GLU A 262 9.03 -9.49 -7.15
C GLU A 262 9.81 -10.25 -8.22
N CYS A 263 9.55 -11.54 -8.31
CA CYS A 263 10.27 -12.47 -9.15
C CYS A 263 9.26 -13.47 -9.73
N LYS A 264 9.23 -13.58 -11.06
CA LYS A 264 8.41 -14.54 -11.80
C LYS A 264 9.27 -15.26 -12.82
N ILE A 265 9.67 -16.49 -12.50
CA ILE A 265 10.60 -17.27 -13.33
C ILE A 265 9.90 -18.55 -13.80
N PRO A 266 9.73 -18.75 -15.11
CA PRO A 266 9.37 -20.05 -15.65
C PRO A 266 10.59 -20.97 -15.67
N VAL A 267 10.57 -22.05 -14.89
CA VAL A 267 11.71 -22.99 -14.79
C VAL A 267 11.50 -24.19 -15.69
N THR A 268 10.28 -24.73 -15.68
CA THR A 268 9.86 -25.82 -16.56
C THR A 268 8.54 -25.46 -17.25
N ASP A 269 8.11 -26.28 -18.20
CA ASP A 269 6.82 -26.10 -18.89
C ASP A 269 5.62 -26.16 -17.92
N GLN A 270 5.79 -26.83 -16.77
CA GLN A 270 4.74 -27.05 -15.78
C GLN A 270 4.87 -26.11 -14.56
N THR A 271 6.09 -25.73 -14.18
CA THR A 271 6.33 -24.96 -12.94
C THR A 271 6.86 -23.55 -13.23
N THR A 272 6.14 -22.56 -12.70
CA THR A 272 6.60 -21.16 -12.67
C THR A 272 6.71 -20.70 -11.22
N ILE A 273 7.88 -20.23 -10.83
CA ILE A 273 8.16 -19.71 -9.49
C ILE A 273 7.66 -18.28 -9.43
N TYR A 274 6.77 -18.00 -8.47
CA TYR A 274 6.30 -16.64 -8.18
C TYR A 274 6.65 -16.27 -6.73
N LEU A 275 7.57 -15.32 -6.59
CA LEU A 275 8.00 -14.78 -5.30
C LEU A 275 7.73 -13.27 -5.30
N LYS A 276 7.18 -12.76 -4.20
CA LYS A 276 6.91 -11.33 -4.05
C LYS A 276 7.13 -10.94 -2.60
N LEU A 277 7.95 -9.91 -2.39
CA LEU A 277 8.15 -9.29 -1.10
C LEU A 277 6.86 -8.58 -0.70
N CYS A 278 6.27 -9.05 0.39
CA CYS A 278 5.15 -8.42 1.05
C CYS A 278 5.67 -7.88 2.39
N PRO A 279 5.30 -6.65 2.78
CA PRO A 279 5.59 -6.18 4.12
C PRO A 279 4.95 -7.12 5.14
N SER A 280 5.78 -7.77 5.94
CA SER A 280 5.36 -8.60 7.05
C SER A 280 5.11 -7.70 8.23
N PHE A 281 3.85 -7.53 8.60
CA PHE A 281 3.48 -6.82 9.82
C PHE A 281 3.50 -7.73 11.06
N HIS A 282 4.35 -8.76 11.05
CA HIS A 282 4.41 -9.74 12.12
C HIS A 282 4.87 -9.06 13.42
N GLY A 283 4.10 -9.24 14.49
CA GLY A 283 4.39 -8.65 15.81
C GLY A 283 3.95 -7.19 15.99
N ILE A 284 3.37 -6.54 14.97
CA ILE A 284 2.78 -5.21 15.12
C ILE A 284 1.31 -5.38 15.50
N GLU A 285 0.97 -5.11 16.76
CA GLU A 285 -0.43 -5.10 17.18
C GLU A 285 -1.14 -3.93 16.50
N PRO A 286 -2.30 -4.16 15.86
CA PRO A 286 -3.01 -3.07 15.22
C PRO A 286 -3.44 -2.04 16.27
N PRO A 287 -3.37 -0.74 15.92
CA PRO A 287 -3.72 0.34 16.84
C PRO A 287 -5.16 0.19 17.35
N LYS A 288 -5.36 0.49 18.63
CA LYS A 288 -6.69 0.49 19.24
C LYS A 288 -7.50 1.64 18.64
N VAL A 289 -8.71 1.31 18.19
CA VAL A 289 -9.64 2.25 17.55
C VAL A 289 -10.86 2.34 18.44
N GLU A 290 -11.21 3.57 18.83
CA GLU A 290 -12.33 3.85 19.70
C GLU A 290 -13.49 4.50 18.90
N PRO A 291 -14.77 4.30 19.29
CA PRO A 291 -15.91 4.70 18.46
C PRO A 291 -16.06 6.21 18.25
N TYR A 292 -15.48 7.02 19.14
CA TYR A 292 -15.53 8.49 19.09
C TYR A 292 -14.43 9.10 18.19
N MET A 293 -13.47 8.30 17.74
CA MET A 293 -12.41 8.75 16.85
C MET A 293 -12.98 9.09 15.46
N VAL A 294 -12.29 9.99 14.76
CA VAL A 294 -12.66 10.48 13.44
C VAL A 294 -11.60 9.99 12.43
N PRO A 295 -11.98 9.15 11.46
CA PRO A 295 -11.07 8.72 10.41
C PRO A 295 -10.86 9.82 9.38
N MET A 296 -9.62 9.98 8.92
CA MET A 296 -9.22 10.89 7.85
C MET A 296 -8.24 10.18 6.91
N PHE A 297 -8.34 10.42 5.60
CA PHE A 297 -7.38 9.89 4.63
C PHE A 297 -6.04 10.63 4.69
N THR A 298 -4.95 9.88 4.77
CA THR A 298 -3.57 10.39 4.65
C THR A 298 -3.12 10.47 3.20
N GLN A 299 -3.60 9.55 2.37
CA GLN A 299 -3.20 9.45 0.97
C GLN A 299 -4.02 10.41 0.10
N ILE A 300 -3.31 11.25 -0.65
CA ILE A 300 -3.87 12.12 -1.67
C ILE A 300 -3.42 11.58 -3.04
N PRO A 301 -4.34 11.26 -3.97
CA PRO A 301 -5.80 11.41 -3.86
C PRO A 301 -6.45 10.30 -3.00
N PRO A 302 -7.58 10.59 -2.32
CA PRO A 302 -8.30 9.58 -1.55
C PRO A 302 -8.79 8.46 -2.48
N PRO A 303 -8.92 7.22 -1.98
CA PRO A 303 -9.35 6.05 -2.76
C PRO A 303 -10.85 6.06 -3.15
N ASN A 304 -11.45 7.24 -3.32
CA ASN A 304 -12.87 7.44 -3.65
C ASN A 304 -13.13 7.45 -5.16
N THR A 305 -12.13 7.16 -5.99
CA THR A 305 -12.35 7.00 -7.43
C THR A 305 -13.08 5.68 -7.71
N PRO A 306 -14.05 5.64 -8.64
CA PRO A 306 -14.90 4.47 -8.86
C PRO A 306 -14.12 3.21 -9.26
N ASN A 307 -12.97 3.39 -9.92
CA ASN A 307 -12.07 2.29 -10.29
C ASN A 307 -11.33 1.66 -9.10
N HIS A 308 -11.15 2.40 -8.02
CA HIS A 308 -10.51 1.92 -6.80
C HIS A 308 -11.54 1.25 -5.90
N ILE A 309 -12.70 1.89 -5.73
CA ILE A 309 -13.83 1.37 -4.94
C ILE A 309 -14.20 -0.04 -5.41
N SER A 310 -14.34 -0.28 -6.72
CA SER A 310 -14.73 -1.61 -7.24
C SER A 310 -13.77 -2.74 -6.91
N LYS A 311 -12.50 -2.44 -6.58
CA LYS A 311 -11.49 -3.44 -6.18
C LYS A 311 -11.45 -3.68 -4.67
N MET A 312 -12.12 -2.85 -3.89
CA MET A 312 -12.13 -2.93 -2.42
C MET A 312 -13.23 -3.89 -1.95
N ASP A 313 -13.11 -4.35 -0.70
CA ASP A 313 -14.14 -5.14 -0.04
C ASP A 313 -15.46 -4.36 0.12
N VAL A 314 -16.59 -5.06 0.16
CA VAL A 314 -17.94 -4.47 0.22
C VAL A 314 -18.11 -3.49 1.40
N LEU A 315 -17.51 -3.78 2.55
CA LEU A 315 -17.54 -2.88 3.72
C LEU A 315 -16.78 -1.59 3.44
N SER A 316 -15.56 -1.70 2.92
CA SER A 316 -14.71 -0.56 2.56
C SER A 316 -15.35 0.28 1.46
N GLN A 317 -16.05 -0.33 0.50
CA GLN A 317 -16.80 0.39 -0.53
C GLN A 317 -17.90 1.27 0.04
N LYS A 318 -18.58 0.83 1.11
CA LYS A 318 -19.64 1.60 1.77
C LYS A 318 -19.08 2.66 2.73
N ILE A 319 -17.98 2.34 3.42
CA ILE A 319 -17.39 3.21 4.47
C ILE A 319 -16.53 4.32 3.86
N CYS A 320 -15.64 4.02 2.91
CA CYS A 320 -14.67 4.99 2.38
C CYS A 320 -15.31 6.29 1.82
N PRO A 321 -16.45 6.23 1.10
CA PRO A 321 -17.13 7.44 0.62
C PRO A 321 -17.75 8.30 1.73
N LYS A 322 -17.85 7.78 2.96
CA LYS A 322 -18.38 8.49 4.14
C LYS A 322 -17.28 9.02 5.06
N VAL A 323 -16.01 8.75 4.74
CA VAL A 323 -14.86 9.21 5.52
C VAL A 323 -14.47 10.61 5.04
N ASP A 324 -15.03 11.61 5.72
CA ASP A 324 -14.83 13.03 5.38
C ASP A 324 -13.86 13.75 6.34
N GLY A 325 -13.32 13.05 7.34
CA GLY A 325 -12.49 13.68 8.38
C GLY A 325 -13.28 14.51 9.39
N VAL A 326 -14.62 14.37 9.45
CA VAL A 326 -15.48 15.10 10.40
C VAL A 326 -16.32 14.15 11.24
N CYS A 327 -16.99 13.18 10.59
CA CYS A 327 -17.89 12.25 11.26
C CYS A 327 -17.13 11.24 12.12
N CYS A 328 -17.63 10.95 13.32
CA CYS A 328 -17.06 9.88 14.15
C CYS A 328 -17.44 8.49 13.64
N ILE A 329 -16.70 7.46 14.06
CA ILE A 329 -16.97 6.07 13.64
C ILE A 329 -18.41 5.64 14.01
N LYS A 330 -18.92 6.06 15.17
CA LYS A 330 -20.31 5.79 15.56
C LYS A 330 -21.32 6.46 14.62
N GLU A 331 -21.08 7.70 14.20
CA GLU A 331 -21.93 8.38 13.22
C GLU A 331 -21.89 7.71 11.86
N ILE A 332 -20.69 7.31 11.39
CA ILE A 332 -20.53 6.57 10.13
C ILE A 332 -21.30 5.24 10.19
N ALA A 333 -21.24 4.53 11.32
CA ALA A 333 -21.98 3.29 11.54
C ALA A 333 -23.50 3.51 11.41
N MET A 334 -24.04 4.59 12.00
CA MET A 334 -25.45 4.95 11.88
C MET A 334 -25.83 5.34 10.44
N LEU A 335 -24.99 6.10 9.74
CA LEU A 335 -25.21 6.53 8.37
C LEU A 335 -25.24 5.37 7.36
N VAL A 336 -24.39 4.36 7.58
CA VAL A 336 -24.27 3.19 6.70
C VAL A 336 -25.20 2.05 7.15
N GLN A 337 -25.84 2.17 8.32
CA GLN A 337 -26.66 1.13 8.94
C GLN A 337 -25.88 -0.18 9.13
N ILE A 338 -24.65 -0.07 9.66
CA ILE A 338 -23.77 -1.21 9.98
C ILE A 338 -23.39 -1.13 11.46
N ASP A 339 -23.23 -2.28 12.10
CA ASP A 339 -22.77 -2.34 13.49
C ASP A 339 -21.43 -1.62 13.69
N THR A 340 -21.33 -0.84 14.78
CA THR A 340 -20.14 -0.04 15.09
C THR A 340 -18.88 -0.89 15.21
N ASP A 341 -18.98 -2.12 15.73
CA ASP A 341 -17.84 -3.02 15.82
C ASP A 341 -17.27 -3.42 14.46
N LEU A 342 -18.14 -3.66 13.47
CA LEU A 342 -17.69 -4.03 12.12
C LEU A 342 -17.02 -2.85 11.41
N VAL A 343 -17.56 -1.64 11.60
CA VAL A 343 -16.94 -0.40 11.10
C VAL A 343 -15.59 -0.16 11.78
N MET A 344 -15.49 -0.37 13.11
CA MET A 344 -14.22 -0.25 13.83
C MET A 344 -13.16 -1.22 13.32
N ARG A 345 -13.52 -2.49 13.04
CA ARG A 345 -12.58 -3.46 12.43
C ARG A 345 -12.11 -3.02 11.05
N CYS A 346 -13.02 -2.52 10.22
CA CYS A 346 -12.68 -2.01 8.89
C CYS A 346 -11.73 -0.80 8.98
N VAL A 347 -12.06 0.19 9.81
CA VAL A 347 -11.25 1.39 10.02
C VAL A 347 -9.90 1.04 10.65
N ARG A 348 -9.84 0.08 11.58
CA ARG A 348 -8.60 -0.45 12.16
C ARG A 348 -7.69 -1.04 11.08
N ASN A 349 -8.23 -1.84 10.17
CA ASN A 349 -7.46 -2.41 9.07
C ASN A 349 -6.94 -1.32 8.13
N LEU A 350 -7.78 -0.35 7.77
CA LEU A 350 -7.39 0.77 6.91
C LEU A 350 -6.34 1.68 7.57
N HIS A 351 -6.43 1.88 8.88
CA HIS A 351 -5.44 2.63 9.65
C HIS A 351 -4.11 1.86 9.73
N PHE A 352 -4.17 0.55 9.95
CA PHE A 352 -3.00 -0.33 10.00
C PHE A 352 -2.19 -0.30 8.69
N TYR A 353 -2.86 -0.30 7.53
CA TYR A 353 -2.19 -0.17 6.23
C TYR A 353 -1.77 1.27 5.88
N GLY A 354 -1.97 2.23 6.78
CA GLY A 354 -1.59 3.64 6.58
C GLY A 354 -2.44 4.39 5.57
N CYS A 355 -3.64 3.90 5.25
CA CYS A 355 -4.61 4.60 4.39
C CYS A 355 -5.39 5.67 5.15
N LEU A 356 -5.66 5.41 6.44
CA LEU A 356 -6.36 6.31 7.34
C LEU A 356 -5.47 6.72 8.52
N THR A 357 -5.68 7.93 9.01
CA THR A 357 -5.28 8.40 10.33
C THR A 357 -6.51 8.63 11.18
N LEU A 358 -6.40 8.35 12.48
CA LEU A 358 -7.44 8.58 13.46
C LEU A 358 -7.14 9.86 14.22
N ILE A 359 -8.10 10.77 14.24
CA ILE A 359 -8.00 12.07 14.90
C ILE A 359 -9.09 12.13 15.97
N PRO A 360 -8.85 12.73 17.14
CA PRO A 360 -9.92 12.96 18.10
C PRO A 360 -10.98 13.92 17.55
N LEU A 361 -12.23 13.73 17.98
CA LEU A 361 -13.34 14.61 17.60
C LEU A 361 -13.05 16.08 17.93
N PHE A 362 -13.15 16.95 16.93
CA PHE A 362 -12.96 18.39 17.07
C PHE A 362 -14.18 19.05 17.70
N MET A 363 -13.98 19.72 18.84
CA MET A 363 -15.00 20.51 19.52
C MET A 363 -14.37 21.80 20.03
N TYR A 364 -15.12 22.91 20.02
CA TYR A 364 -14.63 24.21 20.52
C TYR A 364 -14.36 24.21 22.03
N ALA A 365 -15.01 23.32 22.78
CA ALA A 365 -14.78 23.13 24.21
C ALA A 365 -13.48 22.35 24.52
N ASN A 366 -12.85 21.73 23.51
CA ASN A 366 -11.62 20.97 23.73
C ASN A 366 -10.44 21.92 24.00
N THR A 367 -9.48 21.43 24.76
CA THR A 367 -8.19 22.08 24.97
C THR A 367 -7.13 21.39 24.12
N TYR A 368 -6.31 22.19 23.45
CA TYR A 368 -5.23 21.72 22.59
C TYR A 368 -3.91 22.30 23.12
N VAL A 369 -2.84 21.53 22.99
CA VAL A 369 -1.51 21.93 23.43
C VAL A 369 -0.53 21.73 22.29
N ALA A 370 0.32 22.75 22.05
CA ALA A 370 1.42 22.66 21.11
C ALA A 370 2.48 21.66 21.61
N THR A 371 3.00 20.83 20.71
CA THR A 371 4.13 19.94 21.00
C THR A 371 5.45 20.67 20.75
N GLU A 372 6.56 20.07 21.20
CA GLU A 372 7.92 20.58 20.99
C GLU A 372 8.24 20.77 19.50
N GLN A 373 7.68 19.93 18.62
CA GLN A 373 7.87 20.04 17.17
C GLN A 373 7.32 21.34 16.56
N LEU A 374 6.30 21.93 17.19
CA LEU A 374 5.79 23.24 16.75
C LEU A 374 6.77 24.36 17.11
N HIS A 375 7.52 24.21 18.22
CA HIS A 375 8.52 25.18 18.64
C HIS A 375 9.68 25.27 17.63
N ASP A 376 10.10 24.13 17.07
CA ASP A 376 11.12 24.09 16.02
C ASP A 376 10.66 24.78 14.73
N PHE A 377 9.36 24.75 14.43
CA PHE A 377 8.78 25.35 13.23
C PHE A 377 8.42 26.84 13.41
N TYR A 378 8.11 27.27 14.64
CA TYR A 378 7.59 28.61 14.92
C TYR A 378 8.18 29.19 16.21
N MET A 379 8.93 30.29 16.07
CA MET A 379 9.65 30.94 17.18
C MET A 379 8.76 31.61 18.23
N ASN A 380 7.46 31.83 17.96
CA ASN A 380 6.58 32.44 18.96
C ASN A 380 5.93 31.36 19.84
N THR A 381 6.35 31.33 21.10
CA THR A 381 5.90 30.42 22.17
C THR A 381 4.46 30.67 22.64
N ASP A 382 3.79 31.72 22.17
CA ASP A 382 2.50 32.19 22.72
C ASP A 382 1.25 31.83 21.90
N LEU A 383 1.38 31.07 20.80
CA LEU A 383 0.25 30.77 19.92
C LEU A 383 -0.85 29.93 20.60
N ILE A 384 -0.46 28.91 21.37
CA ILE A 384 -1.40 28.05 22.12
C ILE A 384 -0.81 27.84 23.52
N LYS A 385 -1.37 28.56 24.51
CA LYS A 385 -1.01 28.36 25.93
C LYS A 385 -1.67 27.11 26.48
N THR A 386 -0.99 26.42 27.40
CA THR A 386 -1.56 25.28 28.12
C THR A 386 -2.83 25.68 28.86
N GLY A 387 -3.91 24.93 28.65
CA GLY A 387 -5.22 25.18 29.29
C GLY A 387 -6.13 26.17 28.57
N MET A 388 -5.72 26.76 27.45
CA MET A 388 -6.62 27.58 26.61
C MET A 388 -7.59 26.67 25.84
N THR A 389 -8.88 26.98 25.86
CA THR A 389 -9.85 26.25 25.03
C THR A 389 -9.75 26.71 23.58
N MET A 390 -10.18 25.85 22.64
CA MET A 390 -10.22 26.22 21.23
C MET A 390 -11.13 27.44 20.98
N LYS A 391 -12.18 27.60 21.79
CA LYS A 391 -13.05 28.78 21.76
C LYS A 391 -12.27 30.06 22.08
N ASP A 392 -11.53 30.07 23.20
CA ASP A 392 -10.74 31.22 23.64
C ASP A 392 -9.64 31.57 22.62
N TRP A 393 -9.05 30.54 22.00
CA TRP A 393 -8.06 30.73 20.95
C TRP A 393 -8.66 31.39 19.69
N CYS A 394 -9.83 30.94 19.25
CA CYS A 394 -10.54 31.52 18.12
C CYS A 394 -10.91 32.99 18.36
N GLU A 395 -11.32 33.34 19.59
CA GLU A 395 -11.66 34.72 19.97
C GLU A 395 -10.42 35.62 19.97
N ARG A 396 -9.26 35.10 20.40
CA ARG A 396 -8.01 35.87 20.47
C ARG A 396 -7.33 36.08 19.12
N MET A 397 -7.30 35.05 18.27
CA MET A 397 -6.54 35.06 17.01
C MET A 397 -7.40 35.36 15.78
N SER A 398 -8.72 35.21 15.87
CA SER A 398 -9.67 35.42 14.76
C SER A 398 -9.22 34.81 13.41
N PRO A 399 -8.92 33.50 13.36
CA PRO A 399 -8.30 32.84 12.20
C PRO A 399 -9.07 32.99 10.88
N ARG A 400 -10.40 33.18 10.95
CA ARG A 400 -11.26 33.39 9.77
C ARG A 400 -10.90 34.64 8.98
N GLN A 401 -10.35 35.68 9.63
CA GLN A 401 -9.90 36.89 8.93
C GLN A 401 -8.74 36.59 7.97
N TYR A 402 -7.98 35.54 8.25
CA TYR A 402 -6.86 35.09 7.44
C TYR A 402 -7.24 33.98 6.44
N ASN A 403 -8.54 33.72 6.23
CA ASN A 403 -9.04 32.59 5.43
C ASN A 403 -8.54 31.21 5.93
N VAL A 404 -8.29 31.08 7.24
CA VAL A 404 -7.87 29.82 7.86
C VAL A 404 -9.07 29.14 8.52
N ASP A 405 -9.41 27.96 8.02
CA ASP A 405 -10.40 27.07 8.66
C ASP A 405 -9.82 26.47 9.94
N GLU A 406 -10.41 26.76 11.09
CA GLU A 406 -9.86 26.40 12.41
C GLU A 406 -9.76 24.89 12.59
N ARG A 407 -10.81 24.17 12.14
CA ARG A 407 -10.85 22.71 12.18
C ARG A 407 -9.72 22.10 11.34
N ARG A 408 -9.55 22.57 10.10
CA ARG A 408 -8.55 22.02 9.18
C ARG A 408 -7.14 22.32 9.69
N ALA A 409 -6.91 23.50 10.27
CA ALA A 409 -5.63 23.86 10.89
C ALA A 409 -5.29 22.92 12.05
N ILE A 410 -6.23 22.64 12.95
CA ILE A 410 -6.02 21.71 14.07
C ILE A 410 -5.86 20.27 13.58
N GLN A 411 -6.66 19.84 12.60
CA GLN A 411 -6.50 18.52 12.00
C GLN A 411 -5.12 18.33 11.36
N PHE A 412 -4.66 19.33 10.62
CA PHE A 412 -3.33 19.35 10.04
C PHE A 412 -2.25 19.30 11.14
N GLY A 413 -2.41 20.11 12.19
CA GLY A 413 -1.50 20.14 13.34
C GLY A 413 -1.43 18.80 14.09
N ILE A 414 -2.57 18.12 14.27
CA ILE A 414 -2.60 16.79 14.91
C ILE A 414 -1.98 15.73 14.01
N CYS A 415 -2.30 15.72 12.71
CA CYS A 415 -1.75 14.74 11.77
C CYS A 415 -0.22 14.82 11.63
N HIS A 416 0.35 16.03 11.73
CA HIS A 416 1.80 16.24 11.66
C HIS A 416 2.49 16.20 13.04
N GLY A 417 1.72 16.03 14.12
CA GLY A 417 2.27 15.95 15.47
C GLY A 417 2.61 17.29 16.13
N PHE A 418 2.26 18.44 15.53
CA PHE A 418 2.49 19.79 16.06
C PHE A 418 1.55 20.15 17.21
N VAL A 419 0.35 19.58 17.23
CA VAL A 419 -0.67 19.85 18.24
C VAL A 419 -1.21 18.53 18.75
N ARG A 420 -1.33 18.40 20.07
CA ARG A 420 -2.02 17.28 20.72
C ARG A 420 -3.26 17.78 21.44
N LYS A 421 -4.33 16.97 21.42
CA LYS A 421 -5.52 17.21 22.23
C LYS A 421 -5.25 16.76 23.66
N LEU A 422 -5.67 17.55 24.66
CA LEU A 422 -5.76 17.08 26.04
C LEU A 422 -7.13 16.45 26.25
N CYS A 423 -7.15 15.16 26.61
CA CYS A 423 -8.38 14.45 26.91
C CYS A 423 -8.63 14.46 28.43
N ILE A 424 -9.90 14.63 28.82
CA ILE A 424 -10.31 14.64 30.23
C ILE A 424 -10.75 13.24 30.64
N TYR A 425 -10.20 12.72 31.74
CA TYR A 425 -10.49 11.40 32.29
C TYR A 425 -11.12 11.55 33.68
N PRO A 426 -12.44 11.30 33.83
CA PRO A 426 -13.09 11.32 35.13
C PRO A 426 -12.74 10.07 35.95
N VAL A 427 -12.48 10.29 37.24
CA VAL A 427 -12.19 9.25 38.25
C VAL A 427 -13.21 9.40 39.37
N SER A 428 -13.94 8.32 39.68
CA SER A 428 -14.85 8.31 40.82
C SER A 428 -14.06 8.29 42.14
N LEU A 429 -14.39 9.18 43.06
CA LEU A 429 -13.80 9.20 44.41
C LEU A 429 -14.37 8.11 45.32
N LYS A 430 -15.64 7.74 45.11
CA LYS A 430 -16.36 6.76 45.94
C LYS A 430 -16.25 5.37 45.35
N LYS A 431 -15.39 4.53 45.95
CA LYS A 431 -15.19 3.13 45.54
C LYS A 431 -16.45 2.25 45.61
N CYS A 432 -17.53 2.69 46.26
CA CYS A 432 -18.76 1.91 46.47
C CYS A 432 -19.99 2.42 45.70
N ASP A 433 -19.82 3.33 44.73
CA ASP A 433 -20.96 3.83 43.96
C ASP A 433 -21.44 2.78 42.93
N MET A 434 -22.68 2.31 43.11
CA MET A 434 -23.30 1.30 42.24
C MET A 434 -23.80 1.84 40.89
N ARG A 435 -23.72 3.15 40.68
CA ARG A 435 -24.14 3.81 39.43
C ARG A 435 -23.28 3.33 38.26
N ARG A 436 -23.91 3.06 37.12
CA ARG A 436 -23.23 2.62 35.89
C ARG A 436 -22.12 3.59 35.44
N ILE A 437 -22.31 4.89 35.66
CA ILE A 437 -21.31 5.93 35.35
C ILE A 437 -20.09 5.81 36.26
N ALA A 438 -20.30 5.66 37.58
CA ALA A 438 -19.19 5.57 38.54
C ALA A 438 -18.29 4.36 38.29
N LYS A 439 -18.86 3.22 37.89
CA LYS A 439 -18.11 2.01 37.50
C LYS A 439 -17.33 2.13 36.19
N LEU A 440 -17.63 3.12 35.35
CA LEU A 440 -16.93 3.35 34.08
C LEU A 440 -15.89 4.48 34.20
N CYS A 441 -15.98 5.30 35.25
CA CYS A 441 -15.07 6.41 35.56
C CYS A 441 -13.87 5.94 36.40
N ASP A 442 -13.03 5.07 35.84
CA ASP A 442 -11.82 4.54 36.48
C ASP A 442 -10.53 5.30 36.09
N GLY A 443 -10.65 6.40 35.31
CA GLY A 443 -9.51 7.14 34.76
C GLY A 443 -8.83 6.49 33.55
N THR A 444 -9.39 5.39 33.03
CA THR A 444 -8.91 4.70 31.81
C THR A 444 -9.62 5.18 30.55
N ARG A 445 -10.89 5.58 30.66
CA ARG A 445 -11.71 6.04 29.54
C ARG A 445 -11.79 7.55 29.49
N SER A 446 -11.66 8.10 28.29
CA SER A 446 -11.84 9.53 28.06
C SER A 446 -13.32 9.90 28.23
N LEU A 447 -13.57 11.16 28.59
CA LEU A 447 -14.92 11.72 28.68
C LEU A 447 -15.70 11.53 27.37
N GLU A 448 -15.02 11.64 26.23
CA GLU A 448 -15.62 11.45 24.90
C GLU A 448 -16.08 10.01 24.66
N ASP A 449 -15.32 9.01 25.14
CA ASP A 449 -15.74 7.62 25.07
C ASP A 449 -17.01 7.38 25.90
N LEU A 450 -17.04 7.94 27.11
CA LEU A 450 -18.23 7.88 27.99
C LEU A 450 -19.43 8.57 27.34
N ALA A 451 -19.23 9.73 26.72
CA ALA A 451 -20.27 10.46 26.01
C ALA A 451 -20.89 9.63 24.87
N VAL A 452 -20.06 8.91 24.12
CA VAL A 452 -20.51 7.98 23.08
C VAL A 452 -21.30 6.81 23.68
N ILE A 453 -20.86 6.23 24.80
CA ILE A 453 -21.57 5.11 25.46
C ILE A 453 -22.96 5.54 25.95
N PHE A 454 -23.06 6.72 26.58
CA PHE A 454 -24.32 7.24 27.09
C PHE A 454 -25.17 7.94 26.02
N ALA A 455 -24.65 8.12 24.81
CA ALA A 455 -25.29 8.86 23.73
C ALA A 455 -25.67 10.31 24.13
N ILE A 456 -24.81 10.96 24.92
CA ILE A 456 -24.96 12.34 25.39
C ILE A 456 -23.82 13.18 24.79
N SER A 457 -24.01 14.48 24.62
CA SER A 457 -22.90 15.34 24.18
C SER A 457 -21.81 15.43 25.26
N PRO A 458 -20.51 15.43 24.89
CA PRO A 458 -19.41 15.49 25.86
C PRO A 458 -19.48 16.69 26.80
N VAL A 459 -19.94 17.84 26.31
CA VAL A 459 -20.09 19.08 27.11
C VAL A 459 -21.15 18.90 28.21
N ARG A 460 -22.33 18.37 27.87
CA ARG A 460 -23.39 18.12 28.84
C ARG A 460 -23.00 17.04 29.85
N LEU A 461 -22.26 16.03 29.40
CA LEU A 461 -21.74 15.00 30.30
C LEU A 461 -20.73 15.61 31.29
N LEU A 462 -19.84 16.50 30.83
CA LEU A 462 -18.89 17.18 31.69
C LEU A 462 -19.59 18.02 32.76
N GLU A 463 -20.63 18.78 32.37
CA GLU A 463 -21.44 19.60 33.28
C GLU A 463 -22.13 18.72 34.33
N ALA A 464 -22.83 17.67 33.90
CA ALA A 464 -23.53 16.76 34.82
C ALA A 464 -22.58 16.05 35.81
N VAL A 465 -21.41 15.63 35.34
CA VAL A 465 -20.41 14.95 36.19
C VAL A 465 -19.74 15.94 37.15
N ARG A 466 -19.59 17.22 36.75
CA ARG A 466 -19.06 18.28 37.61
C ARG A 466 -20.06 18.68 38.68
N ASP A 467 -21.35 18.77 38.35
CA ASP A 467 -22.44 19.10 39.28
C ASP A 467 -22.60 18.03 40.38
N ASP A 468 -22.36 16.76 40.04
CA ASP A 468 -22.41 15.65 41.01
C ASP A 468 -21.32 15.75 42.11
N GLY A 469 -20.22 16.48 41.88
CA GLY A 469 -19.14 16.73 42.84
C GLY A 469 -18.34 15.51 43.32
N ASN A 470 -18.72 14.29 42.92
CA ASN A 470 -18.13 13.02 43.37
C ASN A 470 -16.96 12.52 42.49
N PHE A 471 -16.56 13.29 41.48
CA PHE A 471 -15.60 12.89 40.46
C PHE A 471 -14.42 13.86 40.39
N VAL A 472 -13.21 13.31 40.22
CA VAL A 472 -11.98 14.07 39.94
C VAL A 472 -11.64 13.94 38.47
N PHE A 473 -11.17 15.03 37.85
CA PHE A 473 -10.81 15.05 36.45
C PHE A 473 -9.29 15.07 36.28
N ILE A 474 -8.76 14.14 35.50
CA ILE A 474 -7.35 14.10 35.12
C ILE A 474 -7.25 14.44 33.63
N SER A 475 -6.47 15.46 33.28
CA SER A 475 -6.20 15.80 31.88
C SER A 475 -4.91 15.12 31.41
N LYS A 476 -4.96 14.34 30.34
CA LYS A 476 -3.79 13.65 29.75
C LYS A 476 -3.57 14.08 28.30
#